data_AF-A2TLS0-F1
#
_entry.id   AF-A2TLS0-F1
#
_cell.length_a   1.000
_cell.length_b   1.000
_cell.length_c   1.000
_cell.angle_alpha   90.00
_cell.angle_beta   90.00
_cell.angle_gamma   90.00
#
_symmetry.space_group_name_H-M   'P 1'
#
loop_
_entity.id
_entity.type
_entity.pdbx_description
1 polymer ?
#
loop_
_entity_poly.entity_id
_entity_poly.type
_entity_poly.pdbx_seq_one_letter_code
_entity_poly.pdbx_strand_id
1 'polypeptide(L)'
;GFKMHCHGWRSVYCIPKRPAFKGSAPINLSDRLHQVLRWALGSVEIFFSRHCPIWYGYGGGLKWLERFSYINSVVYPWTSIPLLVYCTLPAICLLTGKFIVPEISNYASLVFMALFISIAATSILEMQWGKVGLDDVWRNEEFW
;
A
#
# COMPACT_ATOMS: atom_id res chain seq x y z
N GLY A 1 14.96 3.61 -12.38
CA GLY A 1 14.22 2.35 -12.59
C GLY A 1 13.20 2.47 -13.70
N PHE A 2 12.05 3.07 -13.43
CA PHE A 2 10.90 3.14 -14.33
C PHE A 2 11.22 3.48 -15.80
N LYS A 3 11.96 4.57 -16.05
CA LYS A 3 12.35 4.96 -17.41
C LYS A 3 13.16 3.86 -18.13
N MET A 4 14.07 3.17 -17.44
CA MET A 4 14.85 2.07 -18.03
C MET A 4 13.95 0.86 -18.32
N HIS A 5 13.04 0.51 -17.42
CA HIS A 5 12.11 -0.61 -17.67
C HIS A 5 11.15 -0.31 -18.83
N CYS A 6 10.77 0.96 -19.04
CA CYS A 6 10.06 1.38 -20.25
C CYS A 6 10.88 1.19 -21.54
N HIS A 7 12.21 1.06 -21.46
CA HIS A 7 13.08 0.73 -22.60
C HIS A 7 13.40 -0.78 -22.68
N GLY A 8 12.66 -1.63 -21.96
CA GLY A 8 12.80 -3.10 -22.00
C GLY A 8 13.87 -3.69 -21.08
N TRP A 9 14.52 -2.88 -20.25
CA TRP A 9 15.47 -3.37 -19.24
C TRP A 9 14.79 -4.21 -18.17
N ARG A 10 15.49 -5.22 -17.65
CA ARG A 10 15.00 -6.11 -16.58
C ARG A 10 15.90 -6.02 -15.37
N SER A 11 15.29 -5.86 -14.18
CA SER A 11 15.99 -5.92 -12.90
C SER A 11 15.94 -7.32 -12.29
N VAL A 12 16.97 -7.69 -11.53
CA VAL A 12 17.00 -8.93 -10.75
C VAL A 12 17.10 -8.59 -9.26
N TYR A 13 16.27 -9.22 -8.44
CA TYR A 13 16.30 -9.08 -6.98
C TYR A 13 16.95 -10.32 -6.36
N CYS A 14 18.09 -10.14 -5.69
CA CYS A 14 18.88 -11.23 -5.10
C CYS A 14 18.95 -11.06 -3.59
N ILE A 15 18.53 -12.10 -2.84
CA ILE A 15 18.61 -12.12 -1.37
C ILE A 15 19.68 -13.14 -0.95
N PRO A 16 20.93 -12.71 -0.69
CA PRO A 16 21.97 -13.59 -0.18
C PRO A 16 21.67 -14.03 1.26
N LYS A 17 22.17 -15.21 1.66
CA LYS A 17 22.01 -15.74 3.02
C LYS A 17 22.54 -14.81 4.12
N ARG A 18 23.57 -14.01 3.81
CA ARG A 18 24.09 -12.97 4.69
C ARG A 18 23.80 -11.62 4.05
N PRO A 19 23.24 -10.64 4.79
CA PRO A 19 23.00 -9.30 4.24
C PRO A 19 24.32 -8.69 3.78
N ALA A 20 24.45 -8.50 2.47
CA ALA A 20 25.65 -7.95 1.83
C ALA A 20 25.83 -6.44 2.09
N PHE A 21 24.72 -5.74 2.33
CA PHE A 21 24.69 -4.32 2.66
C PHE A 21 23.98 -4.13 4.00
N LYS A 22 24.65 -3.47 4.95
CA LYS A 22 24.09 -3.04 6.24
C LYS A 22 24.34 -1.56 6.41
N GLY A 23 23.31 -0.83 6.84
CA GLY A 23 23.39 0.60 7.16
C GLY A 23 22.74 0.89 8.50
N SER A 24 23.10 2.03 9.08
CA SER A 24 22.46 2.53 10.31
C SER A 24 21.07 3.08 9.97
N ALA A 25 20.07 2.71 10.77
CA ALA A 25 18.70 3.16 10.60
C ALA A 25 18.39 4.31 11.58
N PRO A 26 17.55 5.29 11.20
CA PRO A 26 17.15 6.35 12.11
C PRO A 26 16.51 5.80 13.38
N ILE A 27 17.00 6.26 14.53
CA ILE A 27 16.52 5.91 15.87
C ILE A 27 15.38 6.84 16.31
N ASN A 28 15.38 8.08 15.80
CA ASN A 28 14.41 9.10 16.15
C ASN A 28 13.15 9.02 15.27
N LEU A 29 11.99 9.21 15.88
CA LEU A 29 10.70 9.24 15.17
C LEU A 29 10.59 10.41 14.20
N SER A 30 11.11 11.59 14.56
CA SER A 30 11.05 12.79 13.71
C SER A 30 11.74 12.55 12.35
N ASP A 31 12.93 11.95 12.37
CA ASP A 31 13.68 11.65 11.15
C ASP A 31 12.95 10.62 10.27
N ARG A 32 12.24 9.67 10.89
CA ARG A 32 11.40 8.68 10.19
C ARG A 32 10.20 9.34 9.52
N LEU A 33 9.50 10.22 10.22
CA LEU A 33 8.35 10.94 9.65
C LEU A 33 8.79 11.85 8.49
N HIS A 34 9.90 12.57 8.64
CA HIS A 34 10.45 13.38 7.55
C HIS A 34 10.88 12.52 6.36
N GLN A 35 11.36 11.30 6.58
CA GLN A 35 11.69 10.36 5.50
C GLN A 35 10.43 9.92 4.74
N VAL A 36 9.38 9.49 5.44
CA VAL A 36 8.11 9.08 4.81
C VAL A 36 7.46 10.26 4.08
N LEU A 37 7.48 11.46 4.65
CA LEU A 37 6.99 12.67 4.01
C LEU A 37 7.73 12.96 2.69
N ARG A 38 9.07 12.82 2.67
CA ARG A 38 9.85 12.98 1.44
C ARG A 38 9.48 11.94 0.38
N TRP A 39 9.21 10.70 0.78
CA TRP A 39 8.74 9.67 -0.16
C TRP A 39 7.36 10.00 -0.72
N ALA A 40 6.42 10.42 0.13
CA ALA A 40 5.08 10.82 -0.30
C ALA A 40 5.14 12.01 -1.28
N LEU A 41 5.92 13.05 -0.96
CA LEU A 41 6.12 14.22 -1.83
C LEU A 41 6.72 13.81 -3.18
N GLY A 42 7.76 12.97 -3.18
CA GLY A 42 8.36 12.47 -4.42
C GLY A 42 7.38 11.66 -5.28
N SER A 43 6.55 10.82 -4.67
CA SER A 43 5.50 10.07 -5.38
C SER A 43 4.44 10.99 -5.99
N VAL A 44 3.99 12.01 -5.25
CA VAL A 44 3.03 13.01 -5.73
C VAL A 44 3.62 13.86 -6.86
N GLU A 45 4.89 14.25 -6.75
CA GLU A 45 5.59 14.97 -7.81
C GLU A 45 5.68 14.14 -9.10
N ILE A 46 6.03 12.85 -8.98
CA ILE A 46 6.06 11.93 -10.13
C ILE A 46 4.67 11.78 -10.74
N PHE A 47 3.62 11.69 -9.93
CA PHE A 47 2.24 11.60 -10.40
C PHE A 47 1.84 12.78 -11.28
N PHE A 48 2.18 14.01 -10.88
CA PHE A 48 1.88 15.22 -11.66
C PHE A 48 2.88 15.50 -12.78
N SER A 49 4.03 14.81 -12.78
CA SER A 49 5.04 14.98 -13.82
C SER A 49 4.65 14.36 -15.16
N ARG A 50 5.40 14.71 -16.21
CA ARG A 50 5.31 14.06 -17.53
C ARG A 50 5.65 12.56 -17.50
N HIS A 51 6.28 12.08 -16.44
CA HIS A 51 6.74 10.70 -16.27
C HIS A 51 5.78 9.82 -15.47
N CYS A 52 4.51 10.21 -15.33
CA CYS A 52 3.53 9.38 -14.64
C CYS A 52 3.29 8.04 -15.35
N PRO A 53 3.32 6.89 -14.63
CA PRO A 53 3.08 5.56 -15.21
C PRO A 53 1.73 5.36 -15.91
N ILE A 54 0.76 6.23 -15.63
CA ILE A 54 -0.60 6.19 -16.19
C ILE A 54 -0.63 6.63 -17.65
N TRP A 55 0.18 7.61 -18.06
CA TRP A 55 0.20 8.13 -19.44
C TRP A 55 1.56 7.99 -20.14
N TYR A 56 2.63 7.75 -19.40
CA TYR A 56 3.98 7.64 -19.94
C TYR A 56 4.36 6.20 -20.32
N GLY A 57 5.23 6.05 -21.34
CA GLY A 57 5.89 4.77 -21.63
C GLY A 57 5.01 3.72 -22.33
N TYR A 58 4.01 4.12 -23.13
CA TYR A 58 3.20 3.20 -23.93
C TYR A 58 3.90 2.70 -25.21
N GLY A 59 5.11 3.17 -25.50
CA GLY A 59 5.91 2.83 -26.69
C GLY A 59 6.53 1.42 -26.70
N GLY A 60 5.99 0.46 -25.92
CA GLY A 60 6.50 -0.90 -25.80
C GLY A 60 7.62 -1.06 -24.76
N GLY A 61 7.82 -2.29 -24.26
CA GLY A 61 8.92 -2.65 -23.34
C GLY A 61 8.50 -3.00 -21.91
N LEU A 62 7.46 -2.37 -21.37
CA LEU A 62 6.98 -2.60 -20.00
C LEU A 62 5.82 -3.61 -19.97
N LYS A 63 5.89 -4.61 -19.08
CA LYS A 63 4.78 -5.56 -18.88
C LYS A 63 3.59 -4.87 -18.20
N TRP A 64 2.38 -5.33 -18.48
CA TRP A 64 1.17 -4.74 -17.91
C TRP A 64 1.11 -4.84 -16.38
N LEU A 65 1.43 -6.01 -15.81
CA LEU A 65 1.48 -6.18 -14.33
C LEU A 65 2.55 -5.30 -13.68
N GLU A 66 3.69 -5.14 -14.33
CA GLU A 66 4.77 -4.27 -13.85
C GLU A 66 4.33 -2.80 -13.84
N ARG A 67 3.61 -2.36 -14.88
CA ARG A 67 2.99 -1.04 -14.91
C ARG A 67 2.00 -0.86 -13.76
N PHE A 68 1.17 -1.86 -13.48
CA PHE A 68 0.23 -1.80 -12.37
C PHE A 68 0.94 -1.60 -11.03
N SER A 69 2.04 -2.32 -10.78
CA SER A 69 2.87 -2.10 -9.58
C SER A 69 3.44 -0.68 -9.52
N TYR A 70 3.90 -0.12 -10.64
CA TYR A 70 4.38 1.27 -10.68
C TYR A 70 3.27 2.30 -10.41
N ILE A 71 2.08 2.09 -10.96
CA ILE A 71 0.92 2.94 -10.68
C ILE A 71 0.59 2.88 -9.18
N ASN A 72 0.57 1.69 -8.58
CA ASN A 72 0.30 1.52 -7.15
C ASN A 72 1.29 2.31 -6.29
N SER A 73 2.59 2.26 -6.60
CA SER A 73 3.61 3.01 -5.86
C SER A 73 3.48 4.53 -5.96
N VAL A 74 2.99 5.04 -7.08
CA VAL A 74 2.81 6.49 -7.30
C VAL A 74 1.50 6.98 -6.67
N VAL A 75 0.43 6.18 -6.75
CA VAL A 75 -0.89 6.52 -6.22
C VAL A 75 -0.98 6.28 -4.71
N TYR A 76 -0.08 5.50 -4.12
CA TYR A 76 -0.05 5.17 -2.70
C TYR A 76 -0.35 6.36 -1.75
N PRO A 77 0.26 7.56 -1.88
CA PRO A 77 -0.02 8.64 -0.93
C PRO A 77 -1.47 9.15 -0.98
N TRP A 78 -2.17 8.95 -2.09
CA TRP A 78 -3.55 9.39 -2.27
C TRP A 78 -4.57 8.54 -1.52
N THR A 79 -4.21 7.31 -1.11
CA THR A 79 -5.08 6.48 -0.26
C THR A 79 -5.26 7.07 1.14
N SER A 80 -4.40 8.00 1.56
CA SER A 80 -4.51 8.71 2.84
C SER A 80 -5.80 9.54 2.95
N ILE A 81 -6.27 10.16 1.85
CA ILE A 81 -7.47 10.99 1.85
C ILE A 81 -8.73 10.17 2.19
N PRO A 82 -9.07 9.08 1.45
CA PRO A 82 -10.21 8.25 1.82
C PRO A 82 -10.02 7.56 3.17
N LEU A 83 -8.79 7.23 3.57
CA LEU A 83 -8.52 6.67 4.89
C LEU A 83 -8.87 7.65 6.02
N LEU A 84 -8.50 8.93 5.90
CA LEU A 84 -8.88 9.96 6.88
C LEU A 84 -10.39 10.13 6.98
N VAL A 85 -11.10 10.09 5.85
CA VAL A 85 -12.57 10.13 5.83
C VAL A 85 -13.14 8.88 6.52
N TYR A 86 -12.59 7.71 6.23
CA TYR A 86 -13.02 6.45 6.84
C TYR A 86 -12.79 6.44 8.36
N CYS A 87 -11.67 6.93 8.86
CA CYS A 87 -11.36 6.97 10.28
C CYS A 87 -12.21 8.00 11.05
N THR A 88 -12.62 9.10 10.41
CA THR A 88 -13.46 10.14 11.03
C THR A 88 -14.96 9.82 10.99
N LEU A 89 -15.38 8.98 10.04
CA LEU A 89 -16.79 8.62 9.83
C LEU A 89 -17.44 7.95 11.05
N PRO A 90 -16.83 6.97 11.76
CA PRO A 90 -17.39 6.40 12.98
C PRO A 90 -17.63 7.44 14.08
N ALA A 91 -16.71 8.39 14.27
CA ALA A 91 -16.86 9.44 15.27
C ALA A 91 -18.03 10.38 14.95
N ILE A 92 -18.21 10.73 13.67
CA ILE A 92 -19.35 11.54 13.21
C ILE A 92 -20.66 10.77 13.39
N CYS A 93 -20.70 9.49 13.02
CA CYS A 93 -21.89 8.64 13.19
C CYS A 93 -22.31 8.53 14.66
N LEU A 94 -21.34 8.39 15.58
CA LEU A 94 -21.59 8.33 17.02
C LEU A 94 -22.12 9.65 17.58
N LEU A 95 -21.55 10.80 17.18
CA LEU A 95 -21.97 12.11 17.69
C LEU A 95 -23.30 12.60 17.11
N THR A 96 -23.58 12.29 15.84
CA THR A 96 -24.82 12.71 15.16
C THR A 96 -25.97 11.73 15.33
N GLY A 97 -25.70 10.52 15.85
CA GLY A 97 -26.69 9.45 16.04
C GLY A 97 -27.28 8.90 14.74
N LYS A 98 -26.78 9.32 13.57
CA LYS A 98 -27.22 8.85 12.26
C LYS A 98 -26.33 7.71 11.80
N PHE A 99 -26.83 6.48 11.91
CA PHE A 99 -26.17 5.32 11.32
C PHE A 99 -26.33 5.34 9.79
N ILE A 100 -25.21 5.21 9.09
CA ILE A 100 -25.16 5.19 7.62
C ILE A 100 -25.61 3.83 7.07
N VAL A 101 -25.47 2.76 7.86
CA VAL A 101 -25.84 1.40 7.47
C VAL A 101 -27.27 1.11 7.95
N PRO A 102 -28.23 0.82 7.06
CA PRO A 102 -29.57 0.38 7.46
C PRO A 102 -29.51 -1.00 8.12
N GLU A 103 -30.60 -1.44 8.74
CA GLU A 103 -30.67 -2.77 9.37
C GLU A 103 -30.14 -3.87 8.43
N ILE A 104 -29.13 -4.58 8.91
CA ILE A 104 -28.40 -5.56 8.12
C ILE A 104 -29.32 -6.76 7.87
N SER A 105 -29.71 -6.97 6.60
CA SER A 105 -30.42 -8.17 6.22
C SER A 105 -29.57 -9.43 6.45
N ASN A 106 -30.20 -10.59 6.63
CA ASN A 106 -29.50 -11.88 6.76
C ASN A 106 -28.53 -12.16 5.60
N TYR A 107 -28.80 -11.62 4.41
CA TYR A 107 -27.89 -11.74 3.26
C TYR A 107 -26.65 -10.85 3.42
N ALA A 108 -26.84 -9.59 3.82
CA ALA A 108 -25.73 -8.67 4.01
C ALA A 108 -24.78 -9.13 5.13
N SER A 109 -25.32 -9.69 6.24
CA SER A 109 -24.48 -10.22 7.33
C SER A 109 -23.63 -11.40 6.88
N LEU A 110 -24.16 -12.31 6.07
CA LEU A 110 -23.39 -13.41 5.49
C LEU A 110 -22.24 -12.90 4.59
N VAL A 111 -22.50 -11.89 3.76
CA VAL A 111 -21.47 -11.27 2.91
C VAL A 111 -20.36 -10.63 3.75
N PHE A 112 -20.72 -9.88 4.80
CA PHE A 112 -19.73 -9.29 5.70
C PHE A 112 -18.88 -10.37 6.40
N MET A 113 -19.50 -11.42 6.95
CA MET A 113 -18.77 -12.52 7.59
C MET A 113 -17.84 -13.23 6.60
N ALA A 114 -18.31 -13.53 5.40
CA ALA A 114 -17.49 -14.15 4.35
C ALA A 114 -16.29 -13.28 3.98
N LEU A 115 -16.47 -11.96 3.89
CA LEU A 115 -15.40 -11.02 3.60
C LEU A 115 -14.34 -11.01 4.70
N PHE A 116 -14.74 -10.93 5.98
CA PHE A 116 -13.80 -11.00 7.11
C PHE A 116 -13.01 -12.31 7.15
N ILE A 117 -13.68 -13.44 6.94
CA ILE A 117 -13.04 -14.76 6.90
C ILE A 117 -12.06 -14.83 5.71
N SER A 118 -12.44 -14.29 4.55
CA SER A 118 -11.58 -14.29 3.37
C SER A 118 -10.29 -13.49 3.59
N ILE A 119 -10.40 -12.30 4.19
CA ILE A 119 -9.25 -11.44 4.51
C ILE A 119 -8.31 -12.18 5.48
N ALA A 120 -8.85 -12.69 6.59
CA ALA A 120 -8.07 -13.42 7.59
C ALA A 120 -7.36 -14.65 6.98
N ALA A 121 -8.07 -15.43 6.15
CA ALA A 121 -7.49 -16.59 5.49
C ALA A 121 -6.37 -16.19 4.52
N THR A 122 -6.57 -15.15 3.71
CA THR A 122 -5.54 -14.66 2.78
C THR A 122 -4.31 -14.13 3.51
N SER A 123 -4.48 -13.38 4.60
CA SER A 123 -3.36 -12.88 5.40
C SER A 123 -2.55 -14.03 6.01
N ILE A 124 -3.21 -15.05 6.58
CA ILE A 124 -2.49 -16.21 7.15
C ILE A 124 -1.70 -16.95 6.07
N LEU A 125 -2.29 -17.17 4.89
CA LEU A 125 -1.61 -17.85 3.78
C LEU A 125 -0.39 -17.06 3.28
N GLU A 126 -0.54 -15.74 3.12
CA GLU A 126 0.56 -14.86 2.70
C GLU A 126 1.71 -14.90 3.71
N MET A 127 1.39 -14.87 5.00
CA MET A 127 2.39 -14.93 6.07
C MET A 127 3.14 -16.25 6.12
N GLN A 128 2.44 -17.37 5.92
CA GLN A 128 3.07 -18.70 5.87
C GLN A 128 4.05 -18.81 4.70
N TRP A 129 3.71 -18.28 3.52
CA TRP A 129 4.61 -18.26 2.37
C TRP A 129 5.74 -17.24 2.50
N GLY A 130 5.45 -16.06 3.04
CA GLY A 130 6.42 -15.00 3.27
C GLY A 130 7.40 -15.31 4.42
N LYS A 131 7.07 -16.27 5.29
CA LYS A 131 7.81 -16.58 6.53
C LYS A 131 8.00 -15.32 7.39
N VAL A 132 6.98 -14.47 7.44
CA VAL A 132 6.95 -13.23 8.21
C VAL A 132 6.17 -13.47 9.50
N GLY A 133 6.63 -12.93 10.63
CA GLY A 133 5.94 -13.03 11.91
C GLY A 133 4.66 -12.17 11.95
N LEU A 134 3.67 -12.58 12.76
CA LEU A 134 2.43 -11.82 12.99
C LEU A 134 2.72 -10.41 13.50
N ASP A 135 3.63 -10.29 14.46
CA ASP A 135 4.00 -9.01 15.04
C ASP A 135 4.64 -8.05 14.02
N ASP A 136 5.33 -8.58 13.01
CA ASP A 136 5.98 -7.76 11.99
C ASP A 136 4.97 -7.24 10.96
N VAL A 137 4.00 -8.06 10.56
CA VAL A 137 2.92 -7.63 9.66
C VAL A 137 2.03 -6.62 10.35
N TRP A 138 1.60 -6.91 11.58
CA TRP A 138 0.75 -6.01 12.35
C TRP A 138 1.42 -4.65 12.59
N ARG A 139 2.68 -4.64 13.03
CA ARG A 139 3.45 -3.40 13.22
C ARG A 139 3.63 -2.61 11.92
N ASN A 140 3.72 -3.30 10.78
CA ASN A 140 3.79 -2.65 9.48
C ASN A 140 2.45 -2.05 9.07
N GLU A 141 1.34 -2.74 9.31
CA GLU A 141 -0.02 -2.23 9.05
C GLU A 141 -0.38 -1.04 9.95
N GLU A 142 0.06 -1.04 11.22
CA GLU A 142 -0.13 0.12 12.11
C GLU A 142 0.68 1.35 11.69
N PHE A 143 1.85 1.12 11.08
CA PHE A 143 2.72 2.21 10.63
C PHE A 143 2.33 2.75 9.24
N TRP A 144 1.64 1.94 8.45
CA TRP A 144 1.22 2.22 7.08
C TRP A 144 0.12 3.28 7.02
#